data_AF-A0A2V7WSZ8-F1
#
_entry.id   AF-A0A2V7WSZ8-F1
#
_cell.length_a   1.000
_cell.length_b   1.000
_cell.length_c   1.000
_cell.angle_alpha   90.00
_cell.angle_beta   90.00
_cell.angle_gamma   90.00
#
_symmetry.space_group_name_H-M   'P 1'
#
loop_
_entity.id
_entity.type
_entity.pdbx_description
1 polymer ?
#
loop_
_entity_poly.entity_id
_entity_poly.type
_entity_poly.pdbx_seq_one_letter_code
_entity_poly.pdbx_strand_id
1 'polypeptide(L)'
;MLLLFPLLLSAGTLTLPAATSLPVGSAASPFFSDVRVFNTSYTSSVSVTAVYRCFLGTCPGSAPQVSFTLAPRESKPFDDMVASQFNAPSTAGAVEFTAAGDGVRVTSRLYSPVSGGGTNGMFVPGMKSSDAHATSVLTELSNGLFRTNVGIYNGNDTGVTATIKLYDGTTLLGTQSVVLGAHSGTQINRIFNAVGQGDRATTNAFAVVSSDNPAAALFSYGAVIDNATADGSFVSGAEDEPSPAPQTIIVNVKAWDFSPGGPNSPALVLNVGTTYVLVFHNVDLPGTPSPRHGFSGISELGLSGTDDISPGHDVTLAPFTPQPFQRGTYPFACTQNECGGDPEQHRGMQGNVIVQ
;
A
#
# COMPACT_ATOMS: atom_id res chain seq x y z
N MET A 1 1.34 29.98 -44.47
CA MET A 1 0.99 30.44 -43.12
C MET A 1 0.90 29.20 -42.23
N LEU A 2 2.02 28.84 -41.60
CA LEU A 2 2.12 27.64 -40.77
C LEU A 2 1.63 28.04 -39.37
N LEU A 3 0.48 27.51 -38.94
CA LEU A 3 -0.05 27.70 -37.60
C LEU A 3 0.85 26.97 -36.61
N LEU A 4 1.70 27.70 -35.88
CA LEU A 4 2.33 27.20 -34.66
C LEU A 4 1.23 27.03 -33.61
N PHE A 5 0.84 25.80 -33.32
CA PHE A 5 0.16 25.50 -32.06
C PHE A 5 1.19 25.62 -30.93
N PRO A 6 0.97 26.48 -29.92
CA PRO A 6 1.83 26.47 -28.74
C PRO A 6 1.65 25.11 -28.06
N LEU A 7 2.75 24.36 -27.92
CA LEU A 7 2.79 23.23 -26.99
C LEU A 7 2.53 23.81 -25.60
N LEU A 8 1.34 23.57 -25.07
CA LEU A 8 1.07 23.76 -23.65
C LEU A 8 1.91 22.70 -22.93
N LEU A 9 3.00 23.12 -22.28
CA LEU A 9 3.73 22.22 -21.38
C LEU A 9 2.78 21.87 -20.23
N SER A 10 2.56 20.58 -20.01
CA SER A 10 1.90 20.10 -18.79
C SER A 10 2.69 20.57 -17.58
N ALA A 11 2.00 20.97 -16.51
CA ALA A 11 2.65 21.15 -15.22
C ALA A 11 3.18 19.81 -14.73
N GLY A 12 4.40 19.80 -14.22
CA GLY A 12 5.01 18.67 -13.53
C GLY A 12 5.10 18.96 -12.03
N THR A 13 4.87 17.92 -11.22
CA THR A 13 5.03 17.97 -9.77
C THR A 13 6.20 17.07 -9.34
N LEU A 14 7.10 17.62 -8.53
CA LEU A 14 8.08 16.86 -7.77
C LEU A 14 7.69 16.86 -6.29
N THR A 15 7.75 15.71 -5.65
CA THR A 15 7.38 15.51 -4.25
C THR A 15 8.61 15.15 -3.43
N LEU A 16 8.88 15.93 -2.38
CA LEU A 16 9.70 15.47 -1.26
C LEU A 16 8.75 14.79 -0.27
N PRO A 17 8.79 13.45 -0.08
CA PRO A 17 7.85 12.75 0.79
C PRO A 17 8.12 13.00 2.28
N ALA A 18 9.32 13.50 2.59
CA ALA A 18 9.80 13.76 3.93
C ALA A 18 10.57 15.09 3.97
N ALA A 19 10.02 16.05 4.69
CA ALA A 19 10.63 17.31 5.04
C ALA A 19 10.25 17.67 6.49
N THR A 20 11.17 18.27 7.23
CA THR A 20 10.96 18.51 8.66
C THR A 20 11.72 19.72 9.18
N SER A 21 11.17 20.33 10.22
CA SER A 21 11.83 21.24 11.15
C SER A 21 11.49 20.79 12.58
N LEU A 22 12.11 19.73 13.08
CA LEU A 22 11.86 19.19 14.41
C LEU A 22 13.02 19.51 15.37
N PRO A 23 12.92 20.56 16.20
CA PRO A 23 13.96 20.90 17.18
C PRO A 23 14.07 19.88 18.33
N VAL A 24 13.08 19.00 18.48
CA VAL A 24 13.11 17.86 19.40
C VAL A 24 12.62 16.63 18.62
N GLY A 25 13.54 15.83 18.07
CA GLY A 25 13.19 14.61 17.35
C GLY A 25 12.91 13.44 18.30
N SER A 26 12.44 12.32 17.75
CA SER A 26 11.94 11.15 18.50
C SER A 26 13.02 10.30 19.20
N ALA A 27 14.21 10.86 19.45
CA ALA A 27 15.33 10.20 20.12
C ALA A 27 16.36 11.19 20.71
N ALA A 28 15.94 12.42 21.08
CA ALA A 28 16.80 13.51 21.57
C ALA A 28 17.71 14.22 20.55
N SER A 29 17.60 13.89 19.25
CA SER A 29 18.30 14.60 18.16
C SER A 29 17.32 15.45 17.34
N PRO A 30 17.61 16.73 17.08
CA PRO A 30 16.77 17.56 16.21
C PRO A 30 16.96 17.17 14.72
N PHE A 31 15.95 17.37 13.88
CA PHE A 31 16.04 17.12 12.44
C PHE A 31 15.53 18.31 11.64
N PHE A 32 16.27 18.69 10.59
CA PHE A 32 15.96 19.81 9.71
C PHE A 32 16.10 19.41 8.25
N SER A 33 15.38 20.08 7.35
CA SER A 33 15.42 19.81 5.92
C SER A 33 15.92 21.01 5.13
N ASP A 34 17.12 20.86 4.56
CA ASP A 34 17.63 21.80 3.57
C ASP A 34 17.26 21.31 2.18
N VAL A 35 16.64 22.18 1.40
CA VAL A 35 16.20 21.89 0.04
C VAL A 35 17.03 22.68 -0.96
N ARG A 36 17.33 22.05 -2.10
CA ARG A 36 17.91 22.69 -3.28
C ARG A 36 16.96 22.48 -4.45
N VAL A 37 16.63 23.57 -5.13
CA VAL A 37 15.77 23.55 -6.33
C VAL A 37 16.54 24.11 -7.50
N PHE A 38 16.66 23.33 -8.56
CA PHE A 38 17.49 23.62 -9.72
C PHE A 38 16.69 23.69 -11.00
N ASN A 39 16.88 24.77 -11.76
CA ASN A 39 16.35 24.89 -13.12
C ASN A 39 17.34 24.29 -14.12
N THR A 40 16.94 23.20 -14.78
CA THR A 40 17.75 22.53 -15.79
C THR A 40 17.77 23.27 -17.13
N SER A 41 16.82 24.17 -17.38
CA SER A 41 16.77 24.95 -18.63
C SER A 41 17.98 25.86 -18.79
N TYR A 42 18.53 25.89 -19.99
CA TYR A 42 19.63 26.78 -20.36
C TYR A 42 19.18 28.16 -20.82
N THR A 43 17.89 28.32 -21.15
CA THR A 43 17.40 29.53 -21.82
C THR A 43 16.21 30.17 -21.14
N SER A 44 15.43 29.41 -20.38
CA SER A 44 14.14 29.85 -19.86
C SER A 44 14.16 29.86 -18.34
N SER A 45 13.68 30.94 -17.74
CA SER A 45 13.33 30.96 -16.32
C SER A 45 12.12 30.06 -16.08
N VAL A 46 12.01 29.52 -14.87
CA VAL A 46 10.86 28.70 -14.45
C VAL A 46 10.27 29.23 -13.15
N SER A 47 8.95 29.40 -13.12
CA SER A 47 8.22 29.68 -11.90
C SER A 47 7.83 28.38 -11.22
N VAL A 48 8.08 28.30 -9.91
CA VAL A 48 7.82 27.12 -9.08
C VAL A 48 6.93 27.53 -7.92
N THR A 49 5.88 26.75 -7.67
CA THR A 49 5.06 26.83 -6.47
C THR A 49 5.35 25.62 -5.60
N ALA A 50 5.78 25.85 -4.37
CA ALA A 50 6.01 24.82 -3.37
C ALA A 50 4.89 24.85 -2.33
N VAL A 51 4.29 23.70 -2.03
CA VAL A 51 3.21 23.53 -1.05
C VAL A 51 3.66 22.56 0.02
N TYR A 52 3.59 22.97 1.29
CA TYR A 52 3.91 22.12 2.43
C TYR A 52 2.67 21.39 2.94
N ARG A 53 2.77 20.06 2.97
CA ARG A 53 1.72 19.11 3.34
C ARG A 53 2.09 18.49 4.68
N CYS A 54 1.80 19.24 5.74
CA CYS A 54 2.10 18.82 7.11
C CYS A 54 1.22 17.63 7.51
N PHE A 55 1.83 16.63 8.13
CA PHE A 55 1.10 15.50 8.72
C PHE A 55 1.68 15.00 10.07
N LEU A 56 2.74 15.64 10.59
CA LEU A 56 3.28 15.38 11.92
C LEU A 56 3.51 16.69 12.68
N GLY A 57 3.20 16.69 13.99
CA GLY A 57 3.32 17.84 14.87
C GLY A 57 2.08 18.75 14.83
N THR A 58 2.24 20.00 15.24
CA THR A 58 1.15 20.99 15.26
C THR A 58 0.97 21.59 13.87
N CYS A 59 0.28 20.88 13.00
CA CYS A 59 0.11 21.32 11.61
C CYS A 59 -0.70 22.63 11.49
N PRO A 60 -0.30 23.54 10.58
CA PRO A 60 -1.11 24.70 10.25
C PRO A 60 -2.51 24.30 9.74
N GLY A 61 -3.53 25.11 10.02
CA GLY A 61 -4.92 24.81 9.61
C GLY A 61 -5.15 24.78 8.08
N SER A 62 -4.18 25.26 7.29
CA SER A 62 -4.16 25.21 5.83
C SER A 62 -2.73 24.94 5.35
N ALA A 63 -2.58 24.20 4.25
CA ALA A 63 -1.26 23.91 3.66
C ALA A 63 -0.53 25.21 3.26
N PRO A 64 0.59 25.57 3.92
CA PRO A 64 1.37 26.75 3.55
C PRO A 64 1.97 26.60 2.15
N GLN A 65 2.08 27.69 1.41
CA GLN A 65 2.68 27.68 0.07
C GLN A 65 3.59 28.88 -0.16
N VAL A 66 4.62 28.69 -0.96
CA VAL A 66 5.52 29.75 -1.43
C VAL A 66 5.72 29.63 -2.93
N SER A 67 5.92 30.77 -3.61
CA SER A 67 6.26 30.79 -5.03
C SER A 67 7.56 31.55 -5.26
N PHE A 68 8.38 31.06 -6.18
CA PHE A 68 9.63 31.68 -6.57
C PHE A 68 9.93 31.42 -8.04
N THR A 69 10.82 32.22 -8.61
CA THR A 69 11.32 32.01 -9.97
C THR A 69 12.79 31.63 -9.90
N LEU A 70 13.20 30.72 -10.79
CA LEU A 70 14.58 30.34 -11.02
C LEU A 70 14.99 30.82 -12.40
N ALA A 71 16.08 31.59 -12.49
CA ALA A 71 16.73 31.90 -13.75
C ALA A 71 17.23 30.62 -14.44
N PRO A 72 17.58 30.66 -15.74
CA PRO A 72 18.19 29.52 -16.41
C PRO A 72 19.42 29.04 -15.64
N ARG A 73 19.51 27.74 -15.38
CA ARG A 73 20.61 27.10 -14.63
C ARG A 73 20.81 27.59 -13.20
N GLU A 74 19.83 28.28 -12.60
CA GLU A 74 19.89 28.66 -11.19
C GLU A 74 19.62 27.47 -10.27
N SER A 75 20.46 27.30 -9.25
CA SER A 75 20.19 26.47 -8.08
C SER A 75 19.88 27.39 -6.90
N LYS A 76 18.68 27.30 -6.34
CA LYS A 76 18.27 28.10 -5.19
C LYS A 76 18.28 27.28 -3.90
N PRO A 77 19.01 27.73 -2.87
CA PRO A 77 19.02 27.09 -1.57
C PRO A 77 17.86 27.54 -0.68
N PHE A 78 17.27 26.59 0.03
CA PHE A 78 16.29 26.81 1.08
C PHE A 78 16.74 26.03 2.32
N ASP A 79 17.43 26.71 3.23
CA ASP A 79 17.89 26.09 4.46
C ASP A 79 16.76 26.07 5.49
N ASP A 80 16.58 24.92 6.14
CA ASP A 80 15.43 24.60 7.00
C ASP A 80 14.10 25.08 6.38
N MET A 81 13.78 24.57 5.19
CA MET A 81 12.68 25.10 4.37
C MET A 81 11.33 25.10 5.10
N VAL A 82 11.12 24.11 5.98
CA VAL A 82 9.88 23.97 6.77
C VAL A 82 9.68 25.13 7.73
N ALA A 83 10.71 25.53 8.48
CA ALA A 83 10.62 26.72 9.31
C ALA A 83 10.72 28.01 8.48
N SER A 84 11.70 28.11 7.59
CA SER A 84 12.09 29.37 6.97
C SER A 84 11.14 29.85 5.87
N GLN A 85 10.52 28.94 5.11
CA GLN A 85 9.62 29.29 4.01
C GLN A 85 8.15 29.14 4.38
N PHE A 86 7.83 28.09 5.13
CA PHE A 86 6.44 27.74 5.46
C PHE A 86 6.00 28.21 6.86
N ASN A 87 6.92 28.75 7.67
CA ASN A 87 6.66 29.19 9.04
C ASN A 87 5.97 28.10 9.89
N ALA A 88 6.41 26.85 9.72
CA ALA A 88 5.83 25.68 10.38
C ALA A 88 6.87 24.90 11.21
N PRO A 89 7.59 25.55 12.14
CA PRO A 89 8.56 24.85 12.99
C PRO A 89 7.86 23.80 13.87
N SER A 90 8.62 22.81 14.34
CA SER A 90 8.15 21.67 15.12
C SER A 90 7.13 20.79 14.37
N THR A 91 7.24 20.74 13.05
CA THR A 91 6.39 19.89 12.20
C THR A 91 7.22 19.06 11.22
N ALA A 92 6.57 18.03 10.66
CA ALA A 92 7.10 17.29 9.52
C ALA A 92 5.96 16.92 8.55
N GLY A 93 6.33 16.72 7.29
CA GLY A 93 5.38 16.47 6.22
C GLY A 93 6.06 16.22 4.88
N ALA A 94 5.30 16.39 3.81
CA ALA A 94 5.80 16.38 2.44
C ALA A 94 5.83 17.80 1.85
N VAL A 95 6.60 18.01 0.79
CA VAL A 95 6.58 19.26 0.00
C VAL A 95 6.38 18.93 -1.46
N GLU A 96 5.35 19.51 -2.07
CA GLU A 96 5.03 19.38 -3.50
C GLU A 96 5.55 20.62 -4.23
N PHE A 97 6.36 20.44 -5.28
CA PHE A 97 6.91 21.49 -6.12
C PHE A 97 6.29 21.38 -7.51
N THR A 98 5.40 22.32 -7.84
CA THR A 98 4.75 22.40 -9.16
C THR A 98 5.43 23.44 -10.03
N ALA A 99 5.76 23.06 -11.26
CA ALA A 99 6.31 23.96 -12.28
C ALA A 99 5.79 23.59 -13.66
N ALA A 100 5.85 24.51 -14.63
CA ALA A 100 5.55 24.17 -16.02
C ALA A 100 6.66 23.26 -16.59
N GLY A 101 6.28 22.12 -17.16
CA GLY A 101 7.21 21.13 -17.70
C GLY A 101 7.97 20.33 -16.64
N ASP A 102 9.04 19.66 -17.08
CA ASP A 102 9.89 18.78 -16.27
C ASP A 102 11.29 19.35 -16.02
N GLY A 103 11.45 20.66 -16.25
CA GLY A 103 12.74 21.36 -16.21
C GLY A 103 13.30 21.60 -14.81
N VAL A 104 12.61 21.21 -13.75
CA VAL A 104 13.04 21.42 -12.35
C VAL A 104 13.64 20.14 -11.76
N ARG A 105 14.66 20.26 -10.92
CA ARG A 105 15.15 19.19 -10.04
C ARG A 105 15.09 19.65 -8.60
N VAL A 106 14.67 18.76 -7.71
CA VAL A 106 14.58 19.02 -6.27
C VAL A 106 15.38 17.94 -5.55
N THR A 107 16.18 18.36 -4.59
CA THR A 107 16.89 17.46 -3.68
C THR A 107 16.83 18.02 -2.28
N SER A 108 16.77 17.15 -1.29
CA SER A 108 16.80 17.53 0.11
C SER A 108 17.83 16.72 0.87
N ARG A 109 18.42 17.33 1.90
CA ARG A 109 19.03 16.59 3.00
C ARG A 109 18.16 16.76 4.23
N LEU A 110 17.84 15.66 4.89
CA LEU A 110 17.25 15.66 6.21
C LEU A 110 18.36 15.33 7.20
N TYR A 111 18.68 16.27 8.09
CA TYR A 111 19.90 16.17 8.89
C TYR A 111 19.72 16.58 10.35
N SER A 112 20.60 16.07 11.20
CA SER A 112 20.78 16.44 12.59
C SER A 112 22.19 17.00 12.81
N PRO A 113 22.34 18.18 13.44
CA PRO A 113 23.65 18.70 13.85
C PRO A 113 24.34 17.78 14.88
N VAL A 114 25.65 17.61 14.74
CA VAL A 114 26.46 16.82 15.68
C VAL A 114 27.31 17.76 16.56
N SER A 115 27.43 17.43 17.85
CA SER A 115 28.31 18.14 18.77
C SER A 115 29.76 18.05 18.29
N GLY A 116 30.45 19.19 18.17
CA GLY A 116 31.80 19.27 17.60
C GLY A 116 31.84 19.60 16.09
N GLY A 117 30.67 19.72 15.44
CA GLY A 117 30.54 20.13 14.04
C GLY A 117 30.10 18.99 13.12
N GLY A 118 29.65 19.36 11.91
CA GLY A 118 29.10 18.41 10.94
C GLY A 118 27.64 18.03 11.21
N THR A 119 27.14 17.08 10.42
CA THR A 119 25.74 16.65 10.43
C THR A 119 25.64 15.16 10.10
N ASN A 120 24.75 14.45 10.79
CA ASN A 120 24.29 13.11 10.39
C ASN A 120 22.93 13.23 9.70
N GLY A 121 22.57 12.30 8.82
CA GLY A 121 21.28 12.40 8.16
C GLY A 121 21.18 11.61 6.87
N MET A 122 20.07 11.82 6.18
CA MET A 122 19.75 11.10 4.95
C MET A 122 19.46 12.06 3.80
N PHE A 123 19.80 11.61 2.59
CA PHE A 123 19.40 12.29 1.37
C PHE A 123 17.96 11.90 1.01
N VAL A 124 17.10 12.88 0.76
CA VAL A 124 15.71 12.68 0.34
C VAL A 124 15.55 13.25 -1.08
N PRO A 125 15.33 12.41 -2.11
CA PRO A 125 15.17 12.88 -3.48
C PRO A 125 13.81 13.55 -3.69
N GLY A 126 13.76 14.55 -4.58
CA GLY A 126 12.50 14.99 -5.18
C GLY A 126 12.02 13.96 -6.18
N MET A 127 10.87 13.35 -5.90
CA MET A 127 10.30 12.25 -6.67
C MET A 127 9.23 12.76 -7.64
N LYS A 128 9.17 12.20 -8.84
CA LYS A 128 8.10 12.45 -9.81
C LYS A 128 6.85 11.67 -9.42
N SER A 129 5.69 12.06 -9.96
CA SER A 129 4.46 11.27 -9.81
C SER A 129 4.61 9.81 -10.29
N SER A 130 5.50 9.53 -11.24
CA SER A 130 5.81 8.16 -11.70
C SER A 130 6.56 7.31 -10.68
N ASP A 131 7.13 7.92 -9.64
CA ASP A 131 7.88 7.24 -8.58
C ASP A 131 6.94 6.88 -7.40
N ALA A 132 5.65 7.22 -7.51
CA ALA A 132 4.62 6.71 -6.61
C ALA A 132 4.04 5.41 -7.18
N HIS A 133 3.76 4.45 -6.30
CA HIS A 133 3.24 3.14 -6.72
C HIS A 133 2.00 2.73 -5.92
N ALA A 134 1.08 2.00 -6.55
CA ALA A 134 -0.06 1.41 -5.86
C ALA A 134 0.39 0.30 -4.89
N THR A 135 1.42 -0.46 -5.27
CA THR A 135 2.12 -1.40 -4.40
C THR A 135 3.61 -1.12 -4.51
N SER A 136 4.28 -1.00 -3.38
CA SER A 136 5.72 -0.77 -3.31
C SER A 136 6.39 -1.68 -2.30
N VAL A 137 7.66 -1.98 -2.53
CA VAL A 137 8.52 -2.69 -1.59
C VAL A 137 9.58 -1.73 -1.04
N LEU A 138 9.78 -1.80 0.28
CA LEU A 138 10.83 -1.11 1.02
C LEU A 138 11.82 -2.17 1.51
N THR A 139 12.98 -2.28 0.87
CA THR A 139 14.03 -3.25 1.22
C THR A 139 14.98 -2.71 2.28
N GLU A 140 15.90 -3.54 2.76
CA GLU A 140 16.99 -3.14 3.69
C GLU A 140 16.50 -2.55 5.04
N LEU A 141 15.29 -2.91 5.47
CA LEU A 141 14.77 -2.46 6.76
C LEU A 141 15.48 -3.20 7.89
N SER A 142 15.79 -2.47 8.96
CA SER A 142 16.60 -2.99 10.07
C SER A 142 16.03 -2.63 11.44
N ASN A 143 16.29 -3.48 12.44
CA ASN A 143 15.92 -3.29 13.84
C ASN A 143 16.94 -3.91 14.79
N GLY A 144 17.00 -3.43 16.03
CA GLY A 144 18.03 -3.77 17.02
C GLY A 144 19.03 -2.64 17.19
N LEU A 145 20.23 -2.77 16.62
CA LEU A 145 21.20 -1.66 16.57
C LEU A 145 20.68 -0.47 15.75
N PHE A 146 19.83 -0.76 14.77
CA PHE A 146 19.10 0.22 13.99
C PHE A 146 17.65 0.33 14.44
N ARG A 147 16.96 1.37 13.98
CA ARG A 147 15.51 1.50 14.02
C ARG A 147 15.02 1.89 12.64
N THR A 148 13.86 1.38 12.25
CA THR A 148 13.22 1.76 10.99
C THR A 148 11.93 2.52 11.26
N ASN A 149 11.78 3.70 10.66
CA ASN A 149 10.50 4.37 10.51
C ASN A 149 10.00 4.14 9.08
N VAL A 150 8.68 3.97 8.90
CA VAL A 150 8.07 3.85 7.57
C VAL A 150 7.15 5.05 7.37
N GLY A 151 7.39 5.83 6.32
CA GLY A 151 6.55 6.95 5.94
C GLY A 151 5.79 6.67 4.65
N ILE A 152 4.58 7.23 4.57
CA ILE A 152 3.70 7.13 3.41
C ILE A 152 3.10 8.50 3.16
N TYR A 153 3.12 8.94 1.91
CA TYR A 153 2.47 10.16 1.46
C TYR A 153 1.53 9.87 0.29
N ASN A 154 0.26 10.26 0.46
CA ASN A 154 -0.78 10.23 -0.55
C ASN A 154 -0.82 11.57 -1.27
N GLY A 155 -0.24 11.64 -2.47
CA GLY A 155 -0.28 12.84 -3.32
C GLY A 155 -1.54 12.98 -4.18
N ASN A 156 -2.55 12.12 -3.98
CA ASN A 156 -3.78 12.12 -4.77
C ASN A 156 -4.85 13.05 -4.16
N ASP A 157 -5.83 13.42 -4.99
CA ASP A 157 -7.00 14.23 -4.61
C ASP A 157 -8.05 13.46 -3.78
N THR A 158 -7.89 12.14 -3.65
CA THR A 158 -8.80 11.27 -2.89
C THR A 158 -8.06 10.59 -1.76
N GLY A 159 -8.74 10.40 -0.62
CA GLY A 159 -8.20 9.59 0.46
C GLY A 159 -8.13 8.10 0.11
N VAL A 160 -7.23 7.38 0.78
CA VAL A 160 -7.01 5.93 0.63
C VAL A 160 -6.75 5.29 1.98
N THR A 161 -6.85 3.96 2.05
CA THR A 161 -6.24 3.16 3.11
C THR A 161 -4.96 2.54 2.59
N ALA A 162 -3.83 2.85 3.23
CA ALA A 162 -2.58 2.16 2.96
C ALA A 162 -2.36 1.01 3.96
N THR A 163 -1.88 -0.12 3.47
CA THR A 163 -1.49 -1.27 4.29
C THR A 163 0.01 -1.49 4.20
N ILE A 164 0.67 -1.66 5.34
CA ILE A 164 2.08 -2.01 5.47
C ILE A 164 2.16 -3.43 6.02
N LYS A 165 2.72 -4.36 5.26
CA LYS A 165 3.05 -5.72 5.72
C LYS A 165 4.56 -5.80 5.91
N LEU A 166 5.00 -6.09 7.13
CA LEU A 166 6.42 -6.21 7.46
C LEU A 166 6.84 -7.68 7.42
N TYR A 167 7.96 -7.97 6.75
CA TYR A 167 8.50 -9.31 6.58
C TYR A 167 9.95 -9.39 7.06
N ASP A 168 10.35 -10.57 7.49
CA ASP A 168 11.76 -10.94 7.64
C ASP A 168 11.98 -12.31 6.99
N GLY A 169 12.78 -12.31 5.91
CA GLY A 169 12.76 -13.39 4.93
C GLY A 169 11.35 -13.60 4.39
N THR A 170 10.86 -14.83 4.38
CA THR A 170 9.50 -15.16 3.91
C THR A 170 8.43 -15.03 5.00
N THR A 171 8.81 -14.67 6.24
CA THR A 171 7.89 -14.66 7.37
C THR A 171 7.21 -13.31 7.49
N LEU A 172 5.87 -13.29 7.40
CA LEU A 172 5.09 -12.11 7.76
C LEU A 172 5.19 -11.88 9.27
N LEU A 173 5.77 -10.75 9.65
CA LEU A 173 5.94 -10.33 11.04
C LEU A 173 4.68 -9.66 11.59
N GLY A 174 3.96 -8.93 10.74
CA GLY A 174 2.69 -8.30 11.09
C GLY A 174 2.27 -7.26 10.07
N THR A 175 1.12 -6.64 10.32
CA THR A 175 0.47 -5.68 9.41
C THR A 175 0.08 -4.42 10.16
N GLN A 176 0.18 -3.27 9.49
CA GLN A 176 -0.39 -1.99 9.91
C GLN A 176 -1.27 -1.45 8.79
N SER A 177 -2.39 -0.83 9.15
CA SER A 177 -3.25 -0.11 8.21
C SER A 177 -3.37 1.34 8.64
N VAL A 178 -3.22 2.26 7.71
CA VAL A 178 -3.29 3.70 7.96
C VAL A 178 -4.25 4.34 6.96
N VAL A 179 -5.16 5.17 7.46
CA VAL A 179 -6.07 5.96 6.63
C VAL A 179 -5.38 7.27 6.30
N LEU A 180 -5.28 7.58 5.00
CA LEU A 180 -4.63 8.79 4.49
C LEU A 180 -5.68 9.64 3.76
N GLY A 181 -5.82 10.90 4.17
CA GLY A 181 -6.60 11.88 3.40
C GLY A 181 -5.94 12.23 2.06
N ALA A 182 -6.65 13.02 1.25
CA ALA A 182 -6.08 13.63 0.06
C ALA A 182 -4.91 14.56 0.42
N HIS A 183 -3.83 14.52 -0.37
CA HIS A 183 -2.58 15.27 -0.13
C HIS A 183 -2.05 15.18 1.32
N SER A 184 -2.20 14.02 1.96
CA SER A 184 -1.84 13.78 3.36
C SER A 184 -0.89 12.59 3.49
N GLY A 185 -0.23 12.46 4.64
CA GLY A 185 0.72 11.39 4.89
C GLY A 185 0.74 10.94 6.35
N THR A 186 1.64 10.03 6.65
CA THR A 186 1.95 9.60 8.01
C THR A 186 3.35 9.02 8.09
N GLN A 187 3.85 8.86 9.31
CA GLN A 187 5.05 8.07 9.60
C GLN A 187 4.80 7.18 10.80
N ILE A 188 4.99 5.88 10.63
CA ILE A 188 5.03 4.92 11.72
C ILE A 188 6.47 4.84 12.23
N ASN A 189 6.69 5.38 13.42
CA ASN A 189 7.99 5.29 14.08
C ASN A 189 8.22 3.88 14.63
N ARG A 190 9.43 3.34 14.42
CA ARG A 190 9.82 1.99 14.88
C ARG A 190 8.81 0.93 14.42
N ILE A 191 8.69 0.72 13.11
CA ILE A 191 7.67 -0.17 12.51
C ILE A 191 7.62 -1.56 13.15
N PHE A 192 8.76 -2.10 13.57
CA PHE A 192 8.85 -3.37 14.30
C PHE A 192 8.07 -3.36 15.62
N ASN A 193 8.14 -2.27 16.39
CA ASN A 193 7.34 -2.12 17.61
C ASN A 193 5.86 -2.04 17.27
N ALA A 194 5.51 -1.31 16.21
CA ALA A 194 4.11 -1.14 15.79
C ALA A 194 3.44 -2.46 15.40
N VAL A 195 4.20 -3.42 14.85
CA VAL A 195 3.71 -4.77 14.55
C VAL A 195 3.93 -5.79 15.68
N GLY A 196 4.32 -5.35 16.88
CA GLY A 196 4.52 -6.22 18.04
C GLY A 196 5.80 -7.07 18.01
N GLN A 197 6.78 -6.69 17.19
CA GLN A 197 8.06 -7.39 16.98
C GLN A 197 9.27 -6.52 17.37
N GLY A 198 9.11 -5.65 18.36
CA GLY A 198 10.12 -4.66 18.74
C GLY A 198 11.47 -5.24 19.16
N ASP A 199 11.47 -6.44 19.76
CA ASP A 199 12.69 -7.13 20.21
C ASP A 199 13.41 -7.89 19.09
N ARG A 200 12.83 -7.94 17.89
CA ARG A 200 13.41 -8.67 16.75
C ARG A 200 14.59 -7.90 16.16
N ALA A 201 15.80 -8.39 16.40
CA ALA A 201 17.00 -7.88 15.74
C ALA A 201 17.12 -8.47 14.32
N THR A 202 17.27 -7.60 13.32
CA THR A 202 17.49 -8.00 11.91
C THR A 202 18.11 -6.83 11.13
N THR A 203 18.86 -7.17 10.08
CA THR A 203 19.45 -6.20 9.14
C THR A 203 18.90 -6.36 7.72
N ASN A 204 17.90 -7.21 7.52
CA ASN A 204 17.41 -7.57 6.19
C ASN A 204 15.90 -7.87 6.16
N ALA A 205 15.11 -7.05 6.86
CA ALA A 205 13.68 -7.06 6.70
C ALA A 205 13.25 -6.25 5.47
N PHE A 206 12.01 -6.43 5.06
CA PHE A 206 11.39 -5.56 4.07
C PHE A 206 9.93 -5.31 4.42
N ALA A 207 9.35 -4.26 3.86
CA ALA A 207 7.92 -4.00 3.96
C ALA A 207 7.29 -3.90 2.58
N VAL A 208 6.09 -4.45 2.43
CA VAL A 208 5.22 -4.20 1.27
C VAL A 208 4.19 -3.16 1.71
N VAL A 209 4.10 -2.07 0.95
CA VAL A 209 3.15 -0.98 1.16
C VAL A 209 2.17 -0.94 -0.01
N SER A 210 0.88 -1.13 0.26
CA SER A 210 -0.17 -1.17 -0.76
C SER A 210 -1.29 -0.17 -0.49
N SER A 211 -1.80 0.47 -1.54
CA SER A 211 -3.04 1.26 -1.55
C SER A 211 -4.25 0.35 -1.72
N ASP A 212 -5.36 0.65 -1.04
CA ASP A 212 -6.66 0.00 -1.29
C ASP A 212 -7.33 0.43 -2.60
N ASN A 213 -6.80 1.46 -3.26
CA ASN A 213 -7.18 1.90 -4.58
C ASN A 213 -5.98 1.82 -5.55
N PRO A 214 -5.96 0.86 -6.50
CA PRO A 214 -4.87 0.70 -7.47
C PRO A 214 -4.62 1.92 -8.36
N ALA A 215 -5.59 2.82 -8.51
CA ALA A 215 -5.42 4.06 -9.27
C ALA A 215 -4.81 5.21 -8.44
N ALA A 216 -4.74 5.06 -7.12
CA ALA A 216 -4.19 6.06 -6.21
C ALA A 216 -2.83 5.60 -5.68
N ALA A 217 -1.79 5.89 -6.47
CA ALA A 217 -0.41 5.54 -6.16
C ALA A 217 0.15 6.35 -4.98
N LEU A 218 1.02 5.76 -4.18
CA LEU A 218 1.57 6.34 -2.95
C LEU A 218 3.08 6.48 -3.04
N PHE A 219 3.60 7.55 -2.44
CA PHE A 219 5.02 7.66 -2.15
C PHE A 219 5.28 6.99 -0.80
N SER A 220 6.10 5.94 -0.78
CA SER A 220 6.49 5.25 0.45
C SER A 220 8.00 5.36 0.65
N TYR A 221 8.44 5.35 1.90
CA TYR A 221 9.86 5.32 2.22
C TYR A 221 10.13 4.64 3.56
N GLY A 222 11.33 4.06 3.67
CA GLY A 222 11.94 3.63 4.92
C GLY A 222 13.02 4.62 5.34
N ALA A 223 13.00 5.05 6.60
CA ALA A 223 14.12 5.74 7.23
C ALA A 223 14.78 4.77 8.21
N VAL A 224 15.91 4.18 7.81
CA VAL A 224 16.68 3.23 8.61
C VAL A 224 17.77 4.00 9.33
N ILE A 225 17.71 4.03 10.66
CA ILE A 225 18.50 4.95 11.48
C ILE A 225 19.31 4.18 12.50
N ASP A 226 20.60 4.43 12.57
CA ASP A 226 21.49 3.92 13.61
C ASP A 226 21.07 4.53 14.98
N ASN A 227 20.83 3.66 15.98
CA ASN A 227 20.47 4.11 17.33
C ASN A 227 21.64 4.77 18.08
N ALA A 228 22.89 4.47 17.72
CA ALA A 228 24.06 5.05 18.36
C ALA A 228 24.40 6.45 17.83
N THR A 229 24.30 6.66 16.52
CA THR A 229 24.77 7.89 15.85
C THR A 229 23.65 8.79 15.35
N ALA A 230 22.42 8.27 15.26
CA ALA A 230 21.31 8.89 14.54
C ALA A 230 21.57 9.11 13.03
N ASP A 231 22.58 8.43 12.47
CA ASP A 231 22.82 8.43 11.03
C ASP A 231 21.76 7.60 10.30
N GLY A 232 21.27 8.14 9.18
CA GLY A 232 20.06 7.65 8.52
C GLY A 232 20.29 7.30 7.07
N SER A 233 19.64 6.23 6.61
CA SER A 233 19.52 5.88 5.20
C SER A 233 18.07 5.99 4.75
N PHE A 234 17.87 6.55 3.56
CA PHE A 234 16.56 6.66 2.92
C PHE A 234 16.39 5.50 1.94
N VAL A 235 15.37 4.68 2.17
CA VAL A 235 14.94 3.61 1.26
C VAL A 235 13.70 4.09 0.54
N SER A 236 13.80 4.31 -0.77
CA SER A 236 12.63 4.63 -1.59
C SER A 236 11.76 3.39 -1.77
N GLY A 237 10.45 3.58 -1.79
CA GLY A 237 9.53 2.58 -2.34
C GLY A 237 9.91 2.27 -3.78
N ALA A 238 10.25 1.02 -4.06
CA ALA A 238 10.36 0.51 -5.42
C ALA A 238 9.02 -0.11 -5.82
N GLU A 239 8.67 -0.05 -7.10
CA GLU A 239 7.50 -0.75 -7.63
C GLU A 239 7.56 -2.24 -7.28
N ASP A 240 6.46 -2.76 -6.75
CA ASP A 240 6.30 -4.18 -6.49
C ASP A 240 5.19 -4.72 -7.40
N GLU A 241 5.31 -5.99 -7.79
CA GLU A 241 4.27 -6.62 -8.56
C GLU A 241 3.00 -6.71 -7.69
N PRO A 242 1.84 -6.24 -8.16
CA PRO A 242 0.61 -6.40 -7.42
C PRO A 242 0.39 -7.89 -7.19
N SER A 243 -0.02 -8.26 -5.97
CA SER A 243 -0.45 -9.62 -5.71
C SER A 243 -1.50 -10.01 -6.75
N PRO A 244 -1.42 -11.22 -7.35
CA PRO A 244 -2.40 -11.64 -8.35
C PRO A 244 -3.82 -11.43 -7.83
N ALA A 245 -4.65 -10.78 -8.64
CA ALA A 245 -6.05 -10.58 -8.28
C ALA A 245 -6.69 -11.93 -7.95
N PRO A 246 -7.57 -12.00 -6.93
CA PRO A 246 -8.23 -13.24 -6.60
C PRO A 246 -8.94 -13.83 -7.82
N GLN A 247 -8.74 -15.13 -8.07
CA GLN A 247 -9.46 -15.85 -9.10
C GLN A 247 -10.87 -16.18 -8.60
N THR A 248 -11.89 -15.64 -9.25
CA THR A 248 -13.27 -16.00 -8.94
C THR A 248 -13.63 -17.33 -9.60
N ILE A 249 -14.07 -18.30 -8.80
CA ILE A 249 -14.64 -19.56 -9.29
C ILE A 249 -16.12 -19.58 -8.90
N ILE A 250 -16.98 -19.67 -9.91
CA ILE A 250 -18.41 -19.87 -9.71
C ILE A 250 -18.67 -21.38 -9.59
N VAL A 251 -19.20 -21.78 -8.44
CA VAL A 251 -19.74 -23.12 -8.18
C VAL A 251 -21.25 -23.05 -8.39
N ASN A 252 -21.70 -23.49 -9.56
CA ASN A 252 -23.11 -23.64 -9.84
C ASN A 252 -23.68 -24.76 -8.97
N VAL A 253 -24.74 -24.44 -8.25
CA VAL A 253 -25.44 -25.35 -7.36
C VAL A 253 -26.80 -25.63 -7.98
N LYS A 254 -27.07 -26.90 -8.25
CA LYS A 254 -28.37 -27.38 -8.73
C LYS A 254 -28.79 -28.57 -7.91
N ALA A 255 -30.04 -28.97 -8.04
CA ALA A 255 -30.55 -30.21 -7.46
C ALA A 255 -29.52 -31.35 -7.63
N TRP A 256 -29.00 -31.79 -6.47
CA TRP A 256 -28.11 -32.93 -6.29
C TRP A 256 -26.68 -32.79 -6.84
N ASP A 257 -26.22 -31.60 -7.26
CA ASP A 257 -24.87 -31.44 -7.82
C ASP A 257 -24.26 -30.06 -7.55
N PHE A 258 -22.93 -30.06 -7.40
CA PHE A 258 -22.09 -28.87 -7.38
C PHE A 258 -21.22 -28.86 -8.65
N SER A 259 -21.11 -27.73 -9.34
CA SER A 259 -20.33 -27.64 -10.57
C SER A 259 -19.46 -26.39 -10.61
N PRO A 260 -18.12 -26.50 -10.51
CA PRO A 260 -17.34 -27.72 -10.32
C PRO A 260 -17.43 -28.29 -8.89
N GLY A 261 -16.95 -29.53 -8.72
CA GLY A 261 -16.69 -30.15 -7.42
C GLY A 261 -17.62 -31.31 -7.05
N GLY A 262 -18.81 -31.39 -7.63
CA GLY A 262 -19.83 -32.41 -7.34
C GLY A 262 -19.60 -33.75 -8.03
N PRO A 263 -20.43 -34.78 -7.73
CA PRO A 263 -20.24 -36.16 -8.20
C PRO A 263 -20.31 -36.29 -9.73
N ASN A 264 -21.01 -35.37 -10.40
CA ASN A 264 -21.26 -35.42 -11.84
C ASN A 264 -20.53 -34.30 -12.61
N SER A 265 -19.63 -33.59 -11.94
CA SER A 265 -18.99 -32.38 -12.44
C SER A 265 -17.47 -32.48 -12.39
N PRO A 266 -16.74 -31.65 -13.16
CA PRO A 266 -15.28 -31.57 -13.05
C PRO A 266 -14.85 -31.24 -11.62
N ALA A 267 -13.66 -31.70 -11.23
CA ALA A 267 -13.13 -31.41 -9.90
C ALA A 267 -12.94 -29.90 -9.69
N LEU A 268 -13.27 -29.43 -8.48
CA LEU A 268 -12.92 -28.08 -8.04
C LEU A 268 -11.48 -28.10 -7.55
N VAL A 269 -10.55 -27.66 -8.41
CA VAL A 269 -9.10 -27.70 -8.13
C VAL A 269 -8.58 -26.30 -7.84
N LEU A 270 -7.88 -26.16 -6.72
CA LEU A 270 -7.24 -24.93 -6.26
C LEU A 270 -5.74 -25.15 -6.14
N ASN A 271 -4.96 -24.17 -6.60
CA ASN A 271 -3.49 -24.21 -6.47
C ASN A 271 -3.02 -23.41 -5.25
N VAL A 272 -2.09 -23.99 -4.50
CA VAL A 272 -1.38 -23.34 -3.39
C VAL A 272 -0.76 -22.02 -3.84
N GLY A 273 -0.92 -20.98 -3.03
CA GLY A 273 -0.38 -19.65 -3.31
C GLY A 273 -1.21 -18.80 -4.27
N THR A 274 -2.27 -19.35 -4.87
CA THR A 274 -3.24 -18.55 -5.64
C THR A 274 -4.41 -18.15 -4.74
N THR A 275 -4.78 -16.87 -4.76
CA THR A 275 -5.94 -16.38 -4.01
C THR A 275 -7.20 -16.64 -4.81
N TYR A 276 -8.24 -17.20 -4.17
CA TYR A 276 -9.52 -17.50 -4.79
C TYR A 276 -10.68 -16.80 -4.09
N VAL A 277 -11.74 -16.53 -4.84
CA VAL A 277 -13.07 -16.20 -4.32
C VAL A 277 -14.02 -17.27 -4.86
N LEU A 278 -14.63 -18.07 -3.99
CA LEU A 278 -15.68 -19.01 -4.40
C LEU A 278 -17.04 -18.33 -4.32
N VAL A 279 -17.81 -18.44 -5.40
CA VAL A 279 -19.17 -17.94 -5.50
C VAL A 279 -20.10 -19.12 -5.74
N PHE A 280 -20.96 -19.43 -4.78
CA PHE A 280 -21.97 -20.47 -4.95
C PHE A 280 -23.23 -19.83 -5.53
N HIS A 281 -23.57 -20.22 -6.76
CA HIS A 281 -24.68 -19.67 -7.52
C HIS A 281 -25.75 -20.73 -7.74
N ASN A 282 -26.96 -20.51 -7.24
CA ASN A 282 -28.07 -21.45 -7.45
C ASN A 282 -28.63 -21.33 -8.87
N VAL A 283 -28.57 -22.42 -9.63
CA VAL A 283 -29.02 -22.50 -11.03
C VAL A 283 -30.24 -23.42 -11.22
N ASP A 284 -30.96 -23.75 -10.15
CA ASP A 284 -32.19 -24.51 -10.26
C ASP A 284 -33.22 -23.78 -11.11
N LEU A 285 -33.91 -24.54 -11.97
CA LEU A 285 -34.95 -24.00 -12.82
C LEU A 285 -36.19 -23.62 -12.00
N PRO A 286 -36.98 -22.64 -12.46
CA PRO A 286 -38.28 -22.36 -11.87
C PRO A 286 -39.14 -23.63 -11.80
N GLY A 287 -39.63 -23.96 -10.61
CA GLY A 287 -40.43 -25.17 -10.36
C GLY A 287 -39.66 -26.36 -9.80
N THR A 288 -38.34 -26.27 -9.61
CA THR A 288 -37.59 -27.28 -8.86
C THR A 288 -38.15 -27.40 -7.43
N PRO A 289 -38.55 -28.60 -6.98
CA PRO A 289 -38.97 -28.82 -5.61
C PRO A 289 -37.83 -28.53 -4.63
N SER A 290 -38.12 -27.81 -3.55
CA SER A 290 -37.14 -27.49 -2.49
C SER A 290 -35.80 -26.97 -3.07
N PRO A 291 -35.79 -25.84 -3.79
CA PRO A 291 -34.61 -25.40 -4.56
C PRO A 291 -33.53 -24.74 -3.69
N ARG A 292 -33.66 -24.79 -2.36
CA ARG A 292 -32.70 -24.17 -1.44
C ARG A 292 -31.56 -25.15 -1.18
N HIS A 293 -30.33 -24.65 -1.23
CA HIS A 293 -29.12 -25.42 -0.93
C HIS A 293 -28.34 -24.81 0.24
N GLY A 294 -27.26 -25.49 0.60
CA GLY A 294 -26.22 -25.01 1.50
C GLY A 294 -24.93 -25.77 1.23
N PHE A 295 -23.88 -25.50 1.98
CA PHE A 295 -22.70 -26.35 2.01
C PHE A 295 -21.97 -26.28 3.36
N SER A 296 -21.32 -27.38 3.73
CA SER A 296 -20.42 -27.48 4.88
C SER A 296 -19.31 -28.49 4.60
N GLY A 297 -18.22 -28.48 5.38
CA GLY A 297 -17.14 -29.48 5.31
C GLY A 297 -15.75 -28.95 4.95
N ILE A 298 -15.65 -27.69 4.49
CA ILE A 298 -14.39 -27.05 4.07
C ILE A 298 -13.81 -26.06 5.10
N SER A 299 -14.19 -26.19 6.37
CA SER A 299 -13.70 -25.30 7.44
C SER A 299 -12.19 -25.43 7.69
N GLU A 300 -11.57 -26.56 7.35
CA GLU A 300 -10.11 -26.74 7.40
C GLU A 300 -9.36 -25.83 6.39
N LEU A 301 -10.06 -25.33 5.37
CA LEU A 301 -9.55 -24.30 4.47
C LEU A 301 -9.72 -22.88 5.04
N GLY A 302 -10.27 -22.74 6.25
CA GLY A 302 -10.64 -21.46 6.85
C GLY A 302 -11.93 -20.86 6.26
N LEU A 303 -12.73 -21.67 5.57
CA LEU A 303 -13.94 -21.24 4.89
C LEU A 303 -15.20 -21.59 5.70
N SER A 304 -16.06 -20.60 5.90
CA SER A 304 -17.35 -20.81 6.54
C SER A 304 -18.37 -21.41 5.55
N GLY A 305 -19.09 -22.43 6.00
CA GLY A 305 -20.26 -22.95 5.29
C GLY A 305 -21.45 -21.99 5.35
N THR A 306 -22.50 -22.32 4.61
CA THR A 306 -23.80 -21.64 4.67
C THR A 306 -24.92 -22.66 4.57
N ASP A 307 -26.04 -22.38 5.21
CA ASP A 307 -27.28 -23.15 5.08
C ASP A 307 -28.27 -22.50 4.11
N ASP A 308 -27.86 -21.43 3.40
CA ASP A 308 -28.73 -20.72 2.49
C ASP A 308 -28.03 -20.34 1.20
N ILE A 309 -28.36 -21.07 0.14
CA ILE A 309 -28.08 -20.72 -1.25
C ILE A 309 -29.42 -20.82 -1.99
N SER A 310 -30.22 -19.77 -1.88
CA SER A 310 -31.55 -19.68 -2.48
C SER A 310 -31.48 -19.22 -3.95
N PRO A 311 -32.47 -19.58 -4.79
CA PRO A 311 -32.53 -19.11 -6.18
C PRO A 311 -32.46 -17.59 -6.29
N GLY A 312 -31.63 -17.08 -7.21
CA GLY A 312 -31.44 -15.64 -7.42
C GLY A 312 -30.50 -14.95 -6.43
N HIS A 313 -29.85 -15.70 -5.54
CA HIS A 313 -28.87 -15.19 -4.58
C HIS A 313 -27.54 -15.95 -4.66
N ASP A 314 -26.44 -15.18 -4.75
CA ASP A 314 -25.09 -15.71 -4.73
C ASP A 314 -24.52 -15.68 -3.31
N VAL A 315 -23.85 -16.77 -2.92
CA VAL A 315 -23.03 -16.78 -1.71
C VAL A 315 -21.58 -16.63 -2.11
N THR A 316 -21.02 -15.46 -1.84
CA THR A 316 -19.62 -15.15 -2.09
C THR A 316 -18.80 -15.32 -0.82
N LEU A 317 -17.78 -16.16 -0.86
CA LEU A 317 -16.86 -16.33 0.26
C LEU A 317 -15.78 -15.24 0.26
N ALA A 318 -15.23 -14.97 1.44
CA ALA A 318 -14.07 -14.10 1.56
C ALA A 318 -12.88 -14.65 0.75
N PRO A 319 -12.03 -13.79 0.15
CA PRO A 319 -10.84 -14.25 -0.52
C PRO A 319 -9.95 -15.08 0.40
N PHE A 320 -9.40 -16.18 -0.10
CA PHE A 320 -8.50 -17.05 0.65
C PHE A 320 -7.41 -17.62 -0.26
N THR A 321 -6.25 -17.94 0.31
CA THR A 321 -5.08 -18.44 -0.40
C THR A 321 -4.67 -19.78 0.23
N PRO A 322 -4.92 -20.92 -0.43
CA PRO A 322 -4.50 -22.21 0.09
C PRO A 322 -2.98 -22.26 0.35
N GLN A 323 -2.60 -22.76 1.52
CA GLN A 323 -1.22 -22.87 1.98
C GLN A 323 -0.62 -24.24 1.66
N PRO A 324 0.72 -24.39 1.59
CA PRO A 324 1.35 -25.67 1.29
C PRO A 324 0.92 -26.84 2.18
N PHE A 325 0.64 -26.58 3.47
CA PHE A 325 0.19 -27.60 4.42
C PHE A 325 -1.29 -28.00 4.23
N GLN A 326 -2.06 -27.26 3.43
CA GLN A 326 -3.46 -27.53 3.11
C GLN A 326 -3.60 -28.33 1.80
N ARG A 327 -2.54 -28.98 1.31
CA ARG A 327 -2.64 -29.87 0.14
C ARG A 327 -3.46 -31.10 0.50
N GLY A 328 -4.43 -31.46 -0.34
CA GLY A 328 -5.30 -32.60 -0.09
C GLY A 328 -6.65 -32.50 -0.77
N THR A 329 -7.55 -33.39 -0.39
CA THR A 329 -8.95 -33.40 -0.84
C THR A 329 -9.84 -33.09 0.35
N TYR A 330 -10.67 -32.08 0.22
CA TYR A 330 -11.57 -31.59 1.25
C TYR A 330 -13.01 -31.83 0.81
N PRO A 331 -13.68 -32.83 1.41
CA PRO A 331 -15.08 -33.10 1.08
C PRO A 331 -15.98 -32.00 1.64
N PHE A 332 -17.02 -31.66 0.90
CA PHE A 332 -18.14 -30.85 1.36
C PHE A 332 -19.45 -31.49 0.93
N ALA A 333 -20.55 -31.10 1.56
CA ALA A 333 -21.87 -31.62 1.20
C ALA A 333 -22.94 -30.54 1.39
N CYS A 334 -24.06 -30.71 0.68
CA CYS A 334 -25.23 -29.86 0.89
C CYS A 334 -25.81 -30.06 2.28
N THR A 335 -26.18 -28.98 2.96
CA THR A 335 -26.74 -29.01 4.32
C THR A 335 -28.27 -29.05 4.35
N GLN A 336 -28.94 -28.96 3.19
CA GLN A 336 -30.40 -28.93 3.08
C GLN A 336 -30.97 -30.32 2.84
N ASN A 337 -31.69 -30.89 3.82
CA ASN A 337 -32.08 -32.30 3.85
C ASN A 337 -33.01 -32.80 2.71
N GLU A 338 -33.61 -31.90 1.92
CA GLU A 338 -34.61 -32.23 0.90
C GLU A 338 -34.40 -31.47 -0.41
N CYS A 339 -33.18 -30.97 -0.69
CA CYS A 339 -32.96 -30.20 -1.91
C CYS A 339 -33.27 -31.04 -3.17
N GLY A 340 -34.00 -30.46 -4.12
CA GLY A 340 -34.50 -31.16 -5.30
C GLY A 340 -35.71 -32.09 -5.07
N GLY A 341 -36.18 -32.24 -3.82
CA GLY A 341 -37.39 -33.01 -3.47
C GLY A 341 -37.20 -34.53 -3.36
N ASP A 342 -35.96 -35.03 -3.40
CA ASP A 342 -35.62 -36.44 -3.24
C ASP A 342 -34.54 -36.61 -2.15
N PRO A 343 -34.90 -37.14 -0.96
CA PRO A 343 -33.95 -37.37 0.13
C PRO A 343 -32.85 -38.39 -0.17
N GLU A 344 -33.07 -39.34 -1.08
CA GLU A 344 -32.06 -40.34 -1.44
C GLU A 344 -31.00 -39.72 -2.35
N GLN A 345 -31.42 -38.93 -3.34
CA GLN A 345 -30.51 -38.20 -4.22
C GLN A 345 -29.77 -37.07 -3.47
N HIS A 346 -30.42 -36.43 -2.50
CA HIS A 346 -29.79 -35.44 -1.64
C HIS A 346 -28.54 -35.99 -0.91
N ARG A 347 -28.58 -37.23 -0.41
CA ARG A 347 -27.42 -37.85 0.27
C ARG A 347 -26.17 -37.95 -0.63
N GLY A 348 -26.37 -37.97 -1.95
CA GLY A 348 -25.31 -37.98 -2.95
C GLY A 348 -24.78 -36.58 -3.32
N MET A 349 -25.39 -35.50 -2.83
CA MET A 349 -24.96 -34.13 -3.09
C MET A 349 -23.75 -33.75 -2.25
N GLN A 350 -22.62 -34.36 -2.60
CA GLN A 350 -21.31 -34.15 -2.02
C GLN A 350 -20.41 -33.49 -3.06
N GLY A 351 -19.36 -32.83 -2.62
CA GLY A 351 -18.33 -32.31 -3.51
C GLY A 351 -16.95 -32.41 -2.89
N ASN A 352 -15.94 -32.18 -3.70
CA ASN A 352 -14.56 -32.16 -3.25
C ASN A 352 -13.86 -30.89 -3.74
N VAL A 353 -13.18 -30.22 -2.82
CA VAL A 353 -12.16 -29.23 -3.15
C VAL A 353 -10.81 -29.94 -3.12
N ILE A 354 -10.08 -29.91 -4.23
CA ILE A 354 -8.73 -30.46 -4.32
C ILE A 354 -7.75 -29.29 -4.26
N VAL A 355 -6.86 -29.30 -3.26
CA VAL A 355 -5.78 -28.32 -3.14
C VAL A 355 -4.46 -28.97 -3.53
N GLN A 356 -3.79 -28.39 -4.53
CA GLN A 356 -2.54 -28.89 -5.12
C GLN A 356 -1.47 -27.80 -5.29
#